data_AF-A0A2S5WGJ3-F1
#
_entry.id   AF-A0A2S5WGJ3-F1
#
_cell.length_a   1.000
_cell.length_b   1.000
_cell.length_c   1.000
_cell.angle_alpha   90.00
_cell.angle_beta   90.00
_cell.angle_gamma   90.00
#
_symmetry.space_group_name_H-M   'P 1'
#
loop_
_entity.id
_entity.type
_entity.pdbx_description
1 polymer ?
#
loop_
_entity_poly.entity_id
_entity_poly.type
_entity_poly.pdbx_seq_one_letter_code
_entity_poly.pdbx_strand_id
1 'polypeptide(L)'
;MESPAEISEAVGAEMRARLQETLARRAELLGGGADARAEPSDKAATAASPVTSTAVSASASTSAAAASAGEASKHEWVAPPMHSDAAIRAQTGQGWDDWIDAIDAGVGRDAAHPRIVEWVMANSAQNGWWSQGIAVSFERMTGRRLAGQMPDGTFTANRSRTLPVDREVLRALIADDAARDALLGFETEFRSKVASKTYKVLIARDAQPFDGLLFTFDAAPNGRTKFAIAHEKLQVFDEIELWKAHWGAWLDALELALA
;
A
#
# COMPACT_ATOMS: atom_id res chain seq x y z
N MET A 1 11.07 -29.62 12.40
CA MET A 1 11.13 -28.17 12.20
C MET A 1 12.43 -27.93 11.47
N GLU A 2 12.33 -27.52 10.21
CA GLU A 2 13.49 -27.15 9.41
C GLU A 2 14.25 -26.03 10.13
N SER A 3 15.57 -26.01 9.99
CA SER A 3 16.39 -24.95 10.54
C SER A 3 16.06 -23.61 9.87
N PRO A 4 16.32 -22.46 10.52
CA PRO A 4 16.12 -21.14 9.92
C PRO A 4 16.82 -20.99 8.56
N ALA A 5 18.00 -21.59 8.39
CA ALA A 5 18.74 -21.57 7.13
C ALA A 5 18.01 -22.38 6.03
N GLU A 6 17.50 -23.57 6.34
CA GLU A 6 16.75 -24.39 5.39
C GLU A 6 15.45 -23.69 4.95
N ILE A 7 14.73 -23.06 5.89
CA ILE A 7 13.53 -22.26 5.59
C ILE A 7 13.87 -21.10 4.65
N SER A 8 14.93 -20.34 4.96
CA SER A 8 15.40 -19.24 4.13
C SER A 8 15.77 -19.68 2.72
N GLU A 9 16.54 -20.76 2.59
CA GLU A 9 16.95 -21.29 1.30
C GLU A 9 15.76 -21.82 0.49
N ALA A 10 14.82 -22.53 1.13
CA ALA A 10 13.63 -23.07 0.47
C ALA A 10 12.74 -21.96 -0.09
N VAL A 11 12.39 -20.98 0.75
CA VAL A 11 11.55 -19.83 0.34
C VAL A 11 12.27 -19.00 -0.72
N GLY A 12 13.57 -18.73 -0.54
CA GLY A 12 14.37 -17.99 -1.51
C GLY A 12 14.47 -18.68 -2.86
N ALA A 13 14.63 -20.02 -2.87
CA ALA A 13 14.66 -20.81 -4.09
C ALA A 13 13.31 -20.81 -4.81
N GLU A 14 12.21 -21.00 -4.09
CA GLU A 14 10.85 -20.96 -4.64
C GLU A 14 10.53 -19.58 -5.25
N MET A 15 10.92 -18.51 -4.55
CA MET A 15 10.58 -17.15 -4.94
C MET A 15 11.51 -16.56 -6.01
N ARG A 16 12.63 -17.22 -6.34
CA ARG A 16 13.66 -16.70 -7.24
C ARG A 16 13.13 -16.31 -8.62
N ALA A 17 12.37 -17.18 -9.28
CA ALA A 17 11.85 -16.91 -10.62
C ALA A 17 10.88 -15.72 -10.61
N ARG A 18 9.97 -15.69 -9.63
CA ARG A 18 9.02 -14.59 -9.43
C ARG A 18 9.74 -13.27 -9.10
N LEU A 19 10.80 -13.32 -8.31
CA LEU A 19 11.61 -12.15 -8.01
C LEU A 19 12.23 -11.56 -9.30
N GLN A 20 12.80 -12.40 -10.15
CA GLN A 20 13.38 -11.94 -11.43
C GLN A 20 12.31 -11.33 -12.35
N GLU A 21 11.14 -11.95 -12.45
CA GLU A 21 9.99 -11.39 -13.19
C GLU A 21 9.55 -10.02 -12.61
N THR A 22 9.47 -9.93 -11.28
CA THR A 22 9.12 -8.68 -10.58
C THR A 22 10.11 -7.58 -10.89
N LEU A 23 11.42 -7.88 -10.84
CA LEU A 23 12.49 -6.93 -11.14
C LEU A 23 12.52 -6.51 -12.61
N ALA A 24 12.25 -7.44 -13.53
CA ALA A 24 12.15 -7.13 -14.96
C ALA A 24 10.97 -6.17 -15.21
N ARG A 25 9.79 -6.48 -14.66
CA ARG A 25 8.62 -5.62 -14.78
C ARG A 25 8.83 -4.24 -14.15
N ARG A 26 9.53 -4.19 -13.02
CA ARG A 26 9.94 -2.93 -12.40
C ARG A 26 10.83 -2.10 -13.33
N ALA A 27 11.82 -2.72 -13.97
CA ALA A 27 12.72 -2.02 -14.88
C ALA A 27 11.94 -1.40 -16.07
N GLU A 28 10.90 -2.06 -16.57
CA GLU A 28 9.99 -1.51 -17.58
C GLU A 28 9.23 -0.28 -17.05
N LEU A 29 8.70 -0.36 -15.82
CA LEU A 29 7.99 0.76 -15.18
C LEU A 29 8.87 1.99 -14.94
N LEU A 30 10.15 1.78 -14.64
CA LEU A 30 11.14 2.84 -14.43
C LEU A 30 11.74 3.38 -15.74
N GLY A 31 11.27 2.89 -16.90
CA GLY A 31 11.69 3.38 -18.21
C GLY A 31 13.07 2.87 -18.66
N GLY A 32 13.30 1.56 -18.52
CA GLY A 32 14.52 0.81 -18.92
C GLY A 32 15.48 1.54 -19.87
N GLY A 33 16.71 1.78 -19.41
CA GLY A 33 17.65 2.73 -19.97
C GLY A 33 18.14 2.48 -21.41
N ALA A 34 18.54 3.62 -22.01
CA ALA A 34 19.22 3.87 -23.29
C ALA A 34 18.33 3.90 -24.56
N ASP A 35 18.28 5.10 -25.16
CA ASP A 35 17.75 5.48 -26.48
C ASP A 35 16.22 5.67 -26.64
N ALA A 36 15.71 6.82 -26.20
CA ALA A 36 14.69 7.57 -26.95
C ALA A 36 14.73 9.06 -26.60
N ARG A 37 15.25 9.85 -27.54
CA ARG A 37 15.26 11.32 -27.55
C ARG A 37 13.85 11.85 -27.88
N ALA A 38 13.44 12.88 -27.14
CA ALA A 38 12.30 13.79 -27.28
C ALA A 38 11.41 13.72 -28.54
N GLU A 39 10.08 13.84 -28.36
CA GLU A 39 9.33 15.09 -28.54
C GLU A 39 7.82 14.88 -28.25
N PRO A 40 7.06 15.96 -27.95
CA PRO A 40 5.72 15.92 -27.35
C PRO A 40 4.61 15.94 -28.41
N SER A 41 3.42 15.44 -28.06
CA SER A 41 2.23 15.56 -28.90
C SER A 41 1.08 16.20 -28.13
N ASP A 42 0.99 17.52 -28.26
CA ASP A 42 -0.28 18.26 -28.23
C ASP A 42 -1.20 17.76 -29.36
N LYS A 43 -2.46 17.38 -29.05
CA LYS A 43 -3.66 18.11 -29.53
C LYS A 43 -4.98 17.39 -29.24
N ALA A 44 -5.95 18.27 -28.99
CA ALA A 44 -7.35 18.09 -28.70
C ALA A 44 -8.23 17.49 -29.83
N ALA A 45 -9.31 16.85 -29.37
CA ALA A 45 -10.72 16.92 -29.80
C ALA A 45 -11.10 16.70 -31.29
N THR A 46 -12.08 15.80 -31.54
CA THR A 46 -13.51 16.15 -31.81
C THR A 46 -14.36 14.98 -32.33
N ALA A 47 -15.66 15.03 -31.99
CA ALA A 47 -16.86 14.62 -32.76
C ALA A 47 -17.42 13.16 -32.73
N ALA A 48 -18.38 12.95 -31.83
CA ALA A 48 -19.82 12.61 -32.04
C ALA A 48 -20.33 11.59 -33.10
N SER A 49 -20.90 10.47 -32.59
CA SER A 49 -22.29 9.92 -32.76
C SER A 49 -22.88 9.57 -34.15
N PRO A 50 -24.01 8.82 -34.28
CA PRO A 50 -24.78 7.97 -33.32
C PRO A 50 -25.12 6.55 -33.85
N VAL A 51 -25.67 5.65 -33.02
CA VAL A 51 -26.65 4.64 -33.48
C VAL A 51 -27.63 4.21 -32.37
N THR A 52 -28.78 3.78 -32.87
CA THR A 52 -30.14 3.78 -32.36
C THR A 52 -30.47 2.77 -31.24
N SER A 53 -31.46 3.19 -30.45
CA SER A 53 -32.20 2.47 -29.41
C SER A 53 -32.91 1.19 -29.89
N THR A 54 -33.02 0.18 -29.01
CA THR A 54 -34.20 -0.70 -28.94
C THR A 54 -34.37 -1.19 -27.50
N ALA A 55 -35.51 -0.83 -26.92
CA ALA A 55 -36.00 -1.29 -25.62
C ALA A 55 -36.74 -2.62 -25.76
N VAL A 56 -36.62 -3.49 -24.74
CA VAL A 56 -37.67 -4.46 -24.39
C VAL A 56 -37.75 -4.55 -22.86
N SER A 57 -38.92 -4.20 -22.34
CA SER A 57 -39.35 -4.39 -20.96
C SER A 57 -39.86 -5.81 -20.74
N ALA A 58 -39.64 -6.41 -19.55
CA ALA A 58 -40.69 -7.09 -18.78
C ALA A 58 -40.20 -7.58 -17.40
N SER A 59 -40.81 -6.96 -16.39
CA SER A 59 -41.38 -7.50 -15.14
C SER A 59 -40.54 -8.20 -14.07
N ALA A 60 -40.79 -7.68 -12.87
CA ALA A 60 -40.24 -7.99 -11.57
C ALA A 60 -40.80 -9.28 -10.94
N SER A 61 -40.05 -9.81 -9.99
CA SER A 61 -40.60 -10.35 -8.74
C SER A 61 -39.62 -10.15 -7.60
N THR A 62 -40.17 -9.57 -6.54
CA THR A 62 -39.57 -9.10 -5.30
C THR A 62 -39.01 -10.21 -4.42
N SER A 63 -37.87 -9.94 -3.79
CA SER A 63 -37.63 -10.36 -2.41
C SER A 63 -36.81 -9.28 -1.71
N ALA A 64 -37.44 -8.65 -0.72
CA ALA A 64 -36.86 -7.64 0.14
C ALA A 64 -36.04 -8.33 1.24
N ALA A 65 -34.74 -8.03 1.28
CA ALA A 65 -33.92 -8.08 2.48
C ALA A 65 -33.10 -6.79 2.54
N ALA A 66 -33.65 -5.82 3.27
CA ALA A 66 -33.07 -4.55 3.69
C ALA A 66 -31.78 -4.76 4.53
N ALA A 67 -30.79 -3.88 4.64
CA ALA A 67 -30.55 -2.55 4.09
C ALA A 67 -29.04 -2.23 4.23
N SER A 68 -28.44 -1.69 3.17
CA SER A 68 -27.34 -0.72 3.26
C SER A 68 -27.40 0.14 1.99
N ALA A 69 -28.38 1.03 1.93
CA ALA A 69 -28.40 2.05 0.89
C ALA A 69 -27.23 3.00 1.17
N GLY A 70 -26.13 2.80 0.45
CA GLY A 70 -25.08 3.80 0.36
C GLY A 70 -25.71 5.07 -0.21
N GLU A 71 -25.67 6.13 0.58
CA GLU A 71 -25.92 7.48 0.06
C GLU A 71 -24.94 7.69 -1.10
N ALA A 72 -25.47 8.03 -2.28
CA ALA A 72 -24.63 8.26 -3.45
C ALA A 72 -23.63 9.36 -3.10
N SER A 73 -22.34 9.09 -3.32
CA SER A 73 -21.29 10.05 -2.96
C SER A 73 -21.51 11.37 -3.70
N LYS A 74 -21.46 12.48 -2.97
CA LYS A 74 -21.61 13.85 -3.51
C LYS A 74 -20.41 14.26 -4.35
N HIS A 75 -19.24 13.67 -4.10
CA HIS A 75 -17.99 13.94 -4.81
C HIS A 75 -17.53 12.71 -5.58
N GLU A 76 -16.97 12.92 -6.77
CA GLU A 76 -16.25 11.85 -7.46
C GLU A 76 -14.84 11.73 -6.85
N TRP A 77 -14.60 10.63 -6.11
CA TRP A 77 -13.29 10.39 -5.50
C TRP A 77 -12.31 9.81 -6.52
N VAL A 78 -11.18 10.46 -6.70
CA VAL A 78 -10.11 10.00 -7.63
C VAL A 78 -9.39 8.75 -7.09
N ALA A 79 -9.38 8.57 -5.76
CA ALA A 79 -8.80 7.41 -5.10
C ALA A 79 -9.53 7.09 -3.79
N PRO A 80 -9.54 5.82 -3.33
CA PRO A 80 -10.19 5.45 -2.09
C PRO A 80 -9.49 6.05 -0.85
N PRO A 81 -10.27 6.45 0.17
CA PRO A 81 -9.73 6.92 1.46
C PRO A 81 -9.07 5.80 2.27
N MET A 82 -8.40 6.15 3.38
CA MET A 82 -7.73 5.17 4.24
C MET A 82 -8.70 4.26 5.01
N HIS A 83 -9.90 4.76 5.30
CA HIS A 83 -10.95 4.04 6.02
C HIS A 83 -12.25 4.09 5.22
N SER A 84 -13.15 3.12 5.41
CA SER A 84 -14.48 3.17 4.79
C SER A 84 -15.29 4.36 5.29
N ASP A 85 -16.25 4.82 4.48
CA ASP A 85 -17.17 5.91 4.87
C ASP A 85 -17.94 5.59 6.17
N ALA A 86 -18.34 4.33 6.33
CA ALA A 86 -18.98 3.88 7.58
C ALA A 86 -18.06 4.01 8.80
N ALA A 87 -16.76 3.69 8.65
CA ALA A 87 -15.80 3.76 9.75
C ALA A 87 -15.52 5.22 10.16
N ILE A 88 -15.34 6.13 9.18
CA ILE A 88 -15.09 7.55 9.51
C ILE A 88 -16.34 8.21 10.10
N ARG A 89 -17.54 7.87 9.63
CA ARG A 89 -18.80 8.39 10.18
C ARG A 89 -19.01 7.90 11.61
N ALA A 90 -18.74 6.63 11.90
CA ALA A 90 -18.84 6.09 13.25
C ALA A 90 -17.87 6.78 14.24
N GLN A 91 -16.68 7.14 13.77
CA GLN A 91 -15.66 7.78 14.59
C GLN A 91 -15.86 9.29 14.77
N THR A 92 -16.23 9.98 13.69
CA THR A 92 -16.17 11.45 13.62
C THR A 92 -17.55 12.11 13.62
N GLY A 93 -18.60 11.34 13.37
CA GLY A 93 -19.95 11.85 13.11
C GLY A 93 -20.15 12.38 11.68
N GLN A 94 -19.11 12.41 10.84
CA GLN A 94 -19.14 12.95 9.48
C GLN A 94 -18.69 11.89 8.45
N GLY A 95 -19.34 11.87 7.30
CA GLY A 95 -18.90 11.07 6.14
C GLY A 95 -17.74 11.73 5.40
N TRP A 96 -17.15 11.02 4.44
CA TRP A 96 -16.01 11.54 3.68
C TRP A 96 -16.35 12.76 2.83
N ASP A 97 -17.54 12.79 2.22
CA ASP A 97 -17.98 13.94 1.43
C ASP A 97 -18.16 15.20 2.30
N ASP A 98 -18.68 15.04 3.53
CA ASP A 98 -18.83 16.15 4.45
C ASP A 98 -17.47 16.68 4.92
N TRP A 99 -16.48 15.79 5.08
CA TRP A 99 -15.10 16.18 5.37
C TRP A 99 -14.44 16.93 4.21
N ILE A 100 -14.68 16.51 2.96
CA ILE A 100 -14.20 17.22 1.77
C ILE A 100 -14.76 18.64 1.76
N ASP A 101 -16.08 18.78 1.91
CA ASP A 101 -16.75 20.09 1.93
C ASP A 101 -16.22 20.98 3.07
N ALA A 102 -16.03 20.41 4.26
CA ALA A 102 -15.57 21.15 5.43
C ALA A 102 -14.13 21.67 5.25
N ILE A 103 -13.23 20.86 4.71
CA ILE A 103 -11.83 21.25 4.46
C ILE A 103 -11.74 22.28 3.34
N ASP A 104 -12.48 22.07 2.24
CA ASP A 104 -12.55 23.00 1.12
C ASP A 104 -13.06 24.39 1.54
N ALA A 105 -14.10 24.43 2.38
CA ALA A 105 -14.64 25.68 2.91
C ALA A 105 -13.76 26.32 3.99
N GLY A 106 -12.98 25.51 4.71
CA GLY A 106 -12.15 25.94 5.83
C GLY A 106 -10.78 26.45 5.40
N VAL A 107 -9.83 25.53 5.18
CA VAL A 107 -8.45 25.86 4.80
C VAL A 107 -8.24 25.95 3.28
N GLY A 108 -9.21 25.47 2.51
CA GLY A 108 -9.16 25.49 1.05
C GLY A 108 -8.56 24.22 0.46
N ARG A 109 -9.01 23.91 -0.76
CA ARG A 109 -8.67 22.67 -1.47
C ARG A 109 -7.17 22.45 -1.64
N ASP A 110 -6.39 23.52 -1.77
CA ASP A 110 -4.96 23.49 -2.04
C ASP A 110 -4.08 23.64 -0.79
N ALA A 111 -4.67 23.65 0.41
CA ALA A 111 -3.93 23.77 1.66
C ALA A 111 -2.87 22.66 1.80
N ALA A 112 -1.68 22.99 2.30
CA ALA A 112 -0.63 21.99 2.55
C ALA A 112 -1.06 21.01 3.67
N HIS A 113 -0.60 19.76 3.62
CA HIS A 113 -0.91 18.70 4.58
C HIS A 113 -0.91 19.16 6.05
N PRO A 114 0.15 19.84 6.58
CA PRO A 114 0.17 20.24 7.99
C PRO A 114 -0.96 21.21 8.34
N ARG A 115 -1.36 22.07 7.40
CA ARG A 115 -2.47 23.01 7.61
C ARG A 115 -3.82 22.33 7.66
N ILE A 116 -4.02 21.28 6.86
CA ILE A 116 -5.25 20.46 6.94
C ILE A 116 -5.30 19.77 8.31
N VAL A 117 -4.20 19.15 8.76
CA VAL A 117 -4.13 18.49 10.08
C VAL A 117 -4.41 19.46 11.22
N GLU A 118 -3.76 20.63 11.23
CA GLU A 118 -3.99 21.68 12.23
C GLU A 118 -5.45 22.13 12.25
N TRP A 119 -6.04 22.33 11.07
CA TRP A 119 -7.43 22.77 10.97
C TRP A 119 -8.40 21.69 11.44
N VAL A 120 -8.19 20.42 11.08
CA VAL A 120 -9.03 19.31 11.57
C VAL A 120 -8.96 19.22 13.09
N MET A 121 -7.76 19.32 13.69
CA MET A 121 -7.61 19.31 15.15
C MET A 121 -8.29 20.51 15.83
N ALA A 122 -8.25 21.69 15.20
CA ALA A 122 -8.86 22.89 15.75
C ALA A 122 -10.39 22.93 15.62
N ASN A 123 -10.95 22.24 14.62
CA ASN A 123 -12.37 22.32 14.26
C ASN A 123 -13.15 21.02 14.51
N SER A 124 -12.53 20.04 15.16
CA SER A 124 -13.18 18.78 15.52
C SER A 124 -12.61 18.19 16.80
N ALA A 125 -13.32 17.23 17.39
CA ALA A 125 -12.84 16.49 18.57
C ALA A 125 -11.82 15.39 18.24
N GLN A 126 -11.25 15.39 17.03
CA GLN A 126 -10.35 14.33 16.58
C GLN A 126 -8.94 14.51 17.14
N ASN A 127 -8.31 13.39 17.50
CA ASN A 127 -6.92 13.38 17.93
C ASN A 127 -5.95 13.53 16.74
N GLY A 128 -4.66 13.69 17.03
CA GLY A 128 -3.64 13.87 15.99
C GLY A 128 -3.54 12.72 14.99
N TRP A 129 -3.82 11.48 15.40
CA TRP A 129 -3.80 10.32 14.50
C TRP A 129 -4.96 10.35 13.50
N TRP A 130 -6.18 10.58 13.98
CA TRP A 130 -7.36 10.71 13.12
C TRP A 130 -7.26 11.92 12.20
N SER A 131 -6.73 13.04 12.69
CA SER A 131 -6.54 14.26 11.91
C SER A 131 -5.55 14.05 10.75
N GLN A 132 -4.47 13.29 10.98
CA GLN A 132 -3.55 12.87 9.92
C GLN A 132 -4.25 11.97 8.88
N GLY A 133 -5.03 10.98 9.34
CA GLY A 133 -5.76 10.08 8.44
C GLY A 133 -6.81 10.80 7.58
N ILE A 134 -7.49 11.81 8.14
CA ILE A 134 -8.44 12.66 7.41
C ILE A 134 -7.72 13.48 6.35
N ALA A 135 -6.61 14.15 6.70
CA ALA A 135 -5.81 14.93 5.75
C ALA A 135 -5.31 14.06 4.58
N VAL A 136 -4.73 12.89 4.87
CA VAL A 136 -4.27 11.96 3.81
C VAL A 136 -5.43 11.50 2.91
N SER A 137 -6.59 11.19 3.51
CA SER A 137 -7.75 10.72 2.75
C SER A 137 -8.33 11.83 1.88
N PHE A 138 -8.40 13.06 2.39
CA PHE A 138 -8.78 14.24 1.61
C PHE A 138 -7.86 14.45 0.41
N GLU A 139 -6.54 14.42 0.61
CA GLU A 139 -5.57 14.54 -0.48
C GLU A 139 -5.73 13.44 -1.53
N ARG A 140 -6.04 12.20 -1.11
CA ARG A 140 -6.29 11.08 -2.02
C ARG A 140 -7.56 11.26 -2.84
N MET A 141 -8.67 11.53 -2.18
CA MET A 141 -9.97 11.66 -2.83
C MET A 141 -10.00 12.86 -3.79
N THR A 142 -9.26 13.93 -3.49
CA THR A 142 -9.13 15.12 -4.34
C THR A 142 -8.02 15.01 -5.40
N GLY A 143 -7.35 13.85 -5.52
CA GLY A 143 -6.30 13.61 -6.52
C GLY A 143 -4.98 14.34 -6.25
N ARG A 144 -4.83 14.99 -5.08
CA ARG A 144 -3.61 15.69 -4.66
C ARG A 144 -2.51 14.74 -4.18
N ARG A 145 -2.88 13.50 -3.82
CA ARG A 145 -1.96 12.45 -3.38
C ARG A 145 -2.40 11.10 -3.89
N LEU A 146 -1.48 10.31 -4.39
CA LEU A 146 -1.78 8.94 -4.78
C LEU A 146 -1.76 8.00 -3.57
N ALA A 147 -2.56 6.94 -3.59
CA ALA A 147 -2.57 5.96 -2.50
C ALA A 147 -1.18 5.34 -2.32
N GLY A 148 -0.66 5.32 -1.10
CA GLY A 148 0.70 4.82 -0.82
C GLY A 148 1.84 5.80 -1.13
N GLN A 149 1.56 7.01 -1.63
CA GLN A 149 2.57 8.06 -1.81
C GLN A 149 2.99 8.65 -0.46
N MET A 150 4.29 8.92 -0.31
CA MET A 150 4.95 9.51 0.85
C MET A 150 5.18 11.01 0.65
N PRO A 151 5.45 11.80 1.71
CA PRO A 151 5.67 13.24 1.58
C PRO A 151 6.84 13.64 0.67
N ASP A 152 7.83 12.75 0.49
CA ASP A 152 8.97 12.94 -0.42
C ASP A 152 8.66 12.56 -1.88
N GLY A 153 7.41 12.18 -2.17
CA GLY A 153 6.95 11.78 -3.50
C GLY A 153 7.16 10.30 -3.83
N THR A 154 7.89 9.55 -2.99
CA THR A 154 8.05 8.10 -3.16
C THR A 154 6.79 7.33 -2.78
N PHE A 155 6.77 6.03 -3.03
CA PHE A 155 5.65 5.15 -2.72
C PHE A 155 6.06 4.00 -1.81
N THR A 156 5.09 3.46 -1.07
CA THR A 156 5.30 2.32 -0.19
C THR A 156 4.28 1.21 -0.45
N ALA A 157 4.76 -0.02 -0.65
CA ALA A 157 3.93 -1.22 -0.76
C ALA A 157 3.97 -2.01 0.56
N ASN A 158 2.81 -2.28 1.17
CA ASN A 158 2.73 -3.00 2.44
C ASN A 158 1.91 -4.30 2.32
N ARG A 159 2.42 -5.38 2.94
CA ARG A 159 1.76 -6.68 3.07
C ARG A 159 2.01 -7.26 4.46
N SER A 160 1.04 -8.00 4.98
CA SER A 160 1.16 -8.67 6.27
C SER A 160 0.44 -10.02 6.31
N ARG A 161 0.96 -10.97 7.07
CA ARG A 161 0.39 -12.29 7.32
C ARG A 161 0.54 -12.65 8.80
N THR A 162 -0.39 -13.40 9.35
CA THR A 162 -0.23 -13.98 10.70
C THR A 162 0.44 -15.35 10.58
N LEU A 163 1.72 -15.44 10.90
CA LEU A 163 2.51 -16.66 10.76
C LEU A 163 2.41 -17.57 12.01
N PRO A 164 2.57 -18.89 11.88
CA PRO A 164 2.36 -19.86 12.96
C PRO A 164 3.55 -20.01 13.92
N VAL A 165 4.39 -18.98 14.06
CA VAL A 165 5.61 -19.02 14.88
C VAL A 165 5.72 -17.81 15.79
N ASP A 166 6.49 -17.98 16.87
CA ASP A 166 6.79 -16.91 17.82
C ASP A 166 7.62 -15.81 17.14
N ARG A 167 7.43 -14.57 17.61
CA ARG A 167 8.06 -13.39 17.01
C ARG A 167 9.59 -13.49 16.99
N GLU A 168 10.19 -14.15 17.98
CA GLU A 168 11.65 -14.23 18.09
C GLU A 168 12.25 -15.11 16.97
N VAL A 169 11.51 -16.09 16.46
CA VAL A 169 11.94 -16.91 15.31
C VAL A 169 12.09 -16.03 14.07
N LEU A 170 11.07 -15.24 13.76
CA LEU A 170 11.09 -14.33 12.61
C LEU A 170 12.12 -13.20 12.79
N ARG A 171 12.28 -12.70 14.03
CA ARG A 171 13.30 -11.68 14.32
C ARG A 171 14.71 -12.24 14.13
N ALA A 172 14.98 -13.47 14.56
CA ALA A 172 16.28 -14.10 14.32
C ALA A 172 16.53 -14.30 12.82
N LEU A 173 15.53 -14.76 12.08
CA LEU A 173 15.61 -14.98 10.63
C LEU A 173 15.97 -13.69 9.86
N ILE A 174 15.37 -12.54 10.23
CA ILE A 174 15.65 -11.26 9.58
C ILE A 174 16.93 -10.60 10.13
N ALA A 175 17.32 -10.84 11.38
CA ALA A 175 18.53 -10.23 11.94
C ALA A 175 19.82 -10.91 11.44
N ASP A 176 19.77 -12.19 11.08
CA ASP A 176 20.89 -12.91 10.48
C ASP A 176 21.05 -12.54 9.01
N ASP A 177 22.26 -12.10 8.61
CA ASP A 177 22.50 -11.57 7.26
C ASP A 177 22.38 -12.66 6.18
N ALA A 178 22.97 -13.83 6.41
CA ALA A 178 22.96 -14.93 5.44
C ALA A 178 21.56 -15.51 5.26
N ALA A 179 20.84 -15.75 6.37
CA ALA A 179 19.47 -16.22 6.33
C ALA A 179 18.54 -15.20 5.67
N ARG A 180 18.71 -13.89 5.94
CA ARG A 180 17.91 -12.84 5.33
C ARG A 180 18.15 -12.71 3.83
N ASP A 181 19.40 -12.71 3.39
CA ASP A 181 19.75 -12.61 1.96
C ASP A 181 19.21 -13.81 1.19
N ALA A 182 19.38 -15.02 1.73
CA ALA A 182 18.81 -16.24 1.14
C ALA A 182 17.27 -16.15 1.07
N LEU A 183 16.61 -15.73 2.15
CA LEU A 183 15.16 -15.63 2.25
C LEU A 183 14.55 -14.61 1.27
N LEU A 184 15.20 -13.47 1.10
CA LEU A 184 14.70 -12.36 0.28
C LEU A 184 15.15 -12.46 -1.18
N GLY A 185 16.24 -13.18 -1.47
CA GLY A 185 16.84 -13.25 -2.80
C GLY A 185 17.56 -11.97 -3.23
N PHE A 186 17.97 -11.15 -2.25
CA PHE A 186 18.70 -9.89 -2.46
C PHE A 186 19.98 -9.87 -1.65
N GLU A 187 20.95 -9.08 -2.11
CA GLU A 187 21.98 -8.55 -1.20
C GLU A 187 21.33 -7.53 -0.28
N THR A 188 21.58 -7.62 1.03
CA THR A 188 20.94 -6.71 1.97
C THR A 188 21.89 -6.14 3.03
N GLU A 189 21.46 -5.03 3.63
CA GLU A 189 22.15 -4.40 4.76
C GLU A 189 21.18 -4.17 5.92
N PHE A 190 21.44 -4.77 7.08
CA PHE A 190 20.65 -4.55 8.29
C PHE A 190 20.99 -3.19 8.93
N ARG A 191 19.99 -2.31 9.05
CA ARG A 191 20.17 -0.93 9.58
C ARG A 191 19.63 -0.73 10.99
N SER A 192 18.96 -1.73 11.55
CA SER A 192 18.37 -1.66 12.89
C SER A 192 19.30 -2.24 13.96
N LYS A 193 18.95 -2.01 15.22
CA LYS A 193 19.47 -2.82 16.33
C LYS A 193 18.55 -4.03 16.51
N VAL A 194 19.08 -5.17 16.94
CA VAL A 194 18.27 -6.36 17.25
C VAL A 194 17.22 -6.10 18.32
N ALA A 195 17.40 -5.10 19.19
CA ALA A 195 16.39 -4.69 20.18
C ALA A 195 15.25 -3.82 19.61
N SER A 196 15.34 -3.33 18.37
CA SER A 196 14.37 -2.40 17.78
C SER A 196 13.02 -3.08 17.50
N LYS A 197 11.90 -2.39 17.78
CA LYS A 197 10.56 -2.92 17.49
C LYS A 197 10.37 -3.21 15.99
N THR A 198 10.89 -2.33 15.15
CA THR A 198 10.86 -2.44 13.69
C THR A 198 12.27 -2.67 13.17
N TYR A 199 12.42 -3.58 12.21
CA TYR A 199 13.68 -3.81 11.53
C TYR A 199 13.70 -3.10 10.18
N LYS A 200 14.75 -2.30 9.96
CA LYS A 200 15.01 -1.66 8.68
C LYS A 200 16.15 -2.39 7.99
N VAL A 201 15.90 -2.77 6.74
CA VAL A 201 16.83 -3.47 5.87
C VAL A 201 16.91 -2.67 4.57
N LEU A 202 18.11 -2.44 4.06
CA LEU A 202 18.26 -1.94 2.69
C LEU A 202 18.46 -3.12 1.75
N ILE A 203 17.90 -3.02 0.55
CA ILE A 203 18.15 -3.98 -0.53
C ILE A 203 19.06 -3.35 -1.57
N ALA A 204 20.06 -4.11 -2.02
CA ALA A 204 21.08 -3.67 -2.94
C ALA A 204 21.09 -4.51 -4.22
N ARG A 205 21.60 -3.90 -5.29
CA ARG A 205 21.92 -4.55 -6.56
C ARG A 205 23.30 -4.06 -6.99
N ASP A 206 24.19 -4.97 -7.34
CA ASP A 206 25.58 -4.66 -7.70
C ASP A 206 26.27 -3.79 -6.61
N ALA A 207 26.07 -4.17 -5.34
CA ALA A 207 26.53 -3.44 -4.15
C ALA A 207 26.01 -2.00 -3.98
N GLN A 208 24.98 -1.58 -4.73
CA GLN A 208 24.33 -0.28 -4.59
C GLN A 208 22.92 -0.42 -3.99
N PRO A 209 22.65 0.17 -2.81
CA PRO A 209 21.31 0.21 -2.25
C PRO A 209 20.36 0.99 -3.15
N PHE A 210 19.18 0.43 -3.45
CA PHE A 210 18.18 1.12 -4.25
C PHE A 210 16.87 1.37 -3.48
N ASP A 211 16.43 0.44 -2.61
CA ASP A 211 15.23 0.60 -1.78
C ASP A 211 15.46 0.20 -0.32
N GLY A 212 14.39 0.29 0.48
CA GLY A 212 14.37 -0.21 1.86
C GLY A 212 13.14 -1.07 2.17
N LEU A 213 13.32 -2.01 3.08
CA LEU A 213 12.28 -2.83 3.67
C LEU A 213 12.16 -2.50 5.16
N LEU A 214 10.92 -2.37 5.63
CA LEU A 214 10.59 -2.34 7.05
C LEU A 214 9.82 -3.60 7.44
N PHE A 215 10.27 -4.24 8.51
CA PHE A 215 9.62 -5.42 9.09
C PHE A 215 9.05 -5.11 10.47
N THR A 216 7.80 -5.50 10.70
CA THR A 216 7.15 -5.43 12.01
C THR A 216 6.70 -6.80 12.49
N PHE A 217 6.81 -7.01 13.80
CA PHE A 217 6.60 -8.31 14.45
C PHE A 217 5.64 -8.12 15.62
N ASP A 218 4.33 -8.12 15.35
CA ASP A 218 3.32 -7.95 16.39
C ASP A 218 2.90 -9.33 16.90
N ALA A 219 3.05 -9.56 18.21
CA ALA A 219 2.63 -10.82 18.83
C ALA A 219 1.12 -11.04 18.65
N ALA A 220 0.75 -12.27 18.31
CA ALA A 220 -0.63 -12.73 18.20
C ALA A 220 -0.87 -13.91 19.16
N PRO A 221 -2.14 -14.25 19.47
CA PRO A 221 -2.45 -15.37 20.35
C PRO A 221 -1.84 -16.70 19.89
N ASN A 222 -1.69 -17.64 20.82
CA ASN A 222 -1.20 -19.00 20.57
C ASN A 222 0.23 -19.06 20.01
N GLY A 223 1.10 -18.13 20.42
CA GLY A 223 2.49 -18.09 19.96
C GLY A 223 2.64 -17.76 18.48
N ARG A 224 1.65 -17.10 17.87
CA ARG A 224 1.68 -16.64 16.48
C ARG A 224 2.21 -15.21 16.39
N THR A 225 2.55 -14.78 15.18
CA THR A 225 3.03 -13.41 14.94
C THR A 225 2.35 -12.81 13.72
N LYS A 226 1.75 -11.64 13.87
CA LYS A 226 1.40 -10.79 12.74
C LYS A 226 2.68 -10.13 12.22
N PHE A 227 3.17 -10.68 11.12
CA PHE A 227 4.38 -10.24 10.46
C PHE A 227 4.02 -9.35 9.27
N ALA A 228 4.64 -8.18 9.17
CA ALA A 228 4.43 -7.28 8.03
C ALA A 228 5.75 -6.87 7.39
N ILE A 229 5.70 -6.67 6.09
CA ILE A 229 6.76 -6.15 5.24
C ILE A 229 6.24 -4.92 4.50
N ALA A 230 6.95 -3.79 4.66
CA ALA A 230 6.73 -2.58 3.89
C ALA A 230 7.95 -2.28 3.02
N HIS A 231 7.74 -2.24 1.70
CA HIS A 231 8.73 -1.86 0.71
C HIS A 231 8.63 -0.36 0.47
N GLU A 232 9.61 0.40 0.97
CA GLU A 232 9.70 1.85 0.90
C GLU A 232 10.53 2.31 -0.31
N LYS A 233 10.40 3.60 -0.67
CA LYS A 233 11.17 4.27 -1.74
C LYS A 233 10.87 3.79 -3.16
N LEU A 234 9.68 3.25 -3.40
CA LEU A 234 9.22 2.99 -4.76
C LEU A 234 9.07 4.33 -5.49
N GLN A 235 9.48 4.41 -6.76
CA GLN A 235 9.61 5.67 -7.49
C GLN A 235 8.33 6.03 -8.23
N VAL A 236 7.60 5.03 -8.71
CA VAL A 236 6.34 5.23 -9.45
C VAL A 236 5.19 4.44 -8.83
N PHE A 237 3.96 4.96 -9.00
CA PHE A 237 2.76 4.44 -8.36
C PHE A 237 2.49 2.96 -8.71
N ASP A 238 2.70 2.56 -9.96
CA ASP A 238 2.43 1.20 -10.45
C ASP A 238 3.31 0.13 -9.78
N GLU A 239 4.44 0.53 -9.19
CA GLU A 239 5.28 -0.39 -8.40
C GLU A 239 4.56 -0.89 -7.15
N ILE A 240 3.55 -0.17 -6.63
CA ILE A 240 2.84 -0.58 -5.41
C ILE A 240 2.17 -1.93 -5.61
N GLU A 241 1.36 -2.08 -6.67
CA GLU A 241 0.62 -3.32 -6.91
C GLU A 241 1.56 -4.45 -7.37
N LEU A 242 2.61 -4.12 -8.11
CA LEU A 242 3.67 -5.06 -8.47
C LEU A 242 4.33 -5.69 -7.21
N TRP A 243 4.83 -4.86 -6.29
CA TRP A 243 5.49 -5.34 -5.08
C TRP A 243 4.52 -5.96 -4.08
N LYS A 244 3.30 -5.47 -3.99
CA LYS A 244 2.23 -6.10 -3.20
C LYS A 244 1.92 -7.53 -3.68
N ALA A 245 1.91 -7.77 -4.98
CA ALA A 245 1.72 -9.10 -5.54
C ALA A 245 2.93 -10.00 -5.26
N HIS A 246 4.14 -9.47 -5.38
CA HIS A 246 5.36 -10.20 -5.03
C HIS A 246 5.38 -10.63 -3.54
N TRP A 247 5.23 -9.67 -2.63
CA TRP A 247 5.29 -9.91 -1.19
C TRP A 247 4.11 -10.72 -0.66
N GLY A 248 2.96 -10.67 -1.31
CA GLY A 248 1.83 -11.57 -1.00
C GLY A 248 2.23 -13.03 -1.17
N ALA A 249 2.76 -13.38 -2.35
CA ALA A 249 3.24 -14.73 -2.65
C ALA A 249 4.44 -15.14 -1.79
N TRP A 250 5.37 -14.21 -1.53
CA TRP A 250 6.50 -14.46 -0.63
C TRP A 250 6.03 -14.81 0.80
N LEU A 251 5.00 -14.13 1.31
CA LEU A 251 4.41 -14.45 2.61
C LEU A 251 3.66 -15.79 2.60
N ASP A 252 3.06 -16.19 1.47
CA ASP A 252 2.45 -17.52 1.31
C ASP A 252 3.52 -18.62 1.37
N ALA A 253 4.63 -18.46 0.64
CA ALA A 253 5.75 -19.40 0.66
C ALA A 253 6.40 -19.50 2.05
N LEU A 254 6.60 -18.35 2.71
CA LEU A 254 7.13 -18.33 4.08
C LEU A 254 6.17 -18.99 5.09
N GLU A 255 4.86 -18.77 4.98
CA GLU A 255 3.88 -19.44 5.85
C GLU A 255 3.91 -20.95 5.65
N LEU A 256 4.02 -21.42 4.41
CA LEU A 256 4.10 -22.84 4.08
C LEU A 256 5.37 -23.49 4.64
N ALA A 257 6.53 -22.83 4.52
CA ALA A 257 7.80 -23.34 5.04
C ALA A 257 7.89 -23.33 6.59
N LEU A 258 7.06 -22.52 7.26
CA LEU A 258 6.98 -22.44 8.72
C LEU A 258 5.95 -23.41 9.34
N ALA A 259 5.12 -24.06 8.52
CA ALA A 259 4.08 -24.98 8.94
C ALA A 259 4.63 -26.38 9.26
#